data_AF-A6LAL4-F1
#
_entry.id   AF-A6LAL4-F1
#
_cell.length_a   1.000
_cell.length_b   1.000
_cell.length_c   1.000
_cell.angle_alpha   90.00
_cell.angle_beta   90.00
_cell.angle_gamma   90.00
#
_symmetry.space_group_name_H-M   'P 1'
#
loop_
_entity.id
_entity.type
_entity.pdbx_description
1 polymer ?
#
loop_
_entity_poly.entity_id
_entity_poly.type
_entity_poly.pdbx_seq_one_letter_code
_entity_poly.pdbx_strand_id
1 'polypeptide(L)'
;MEYNILRDWLSNHQFTWEKLGDILTYHHNAPILFSSGLFFFLFIGFLMIYMSLRKHTLARIIYVTLFSLYFYYKSSGLWFGLLVFTATSDFLIAQCISHTTSVLKRKLFVTLSLCINLGMLGYFKYFNFLGELFTMAAGGEWLKMNIFLPVGISFFTFQSISYVIDVYRGRIQPLGRWIDYVFYVSFFPQLVAGPIVRARDFIPQMYKNPTVTRSEFGEGLFLILCGLFKKTVISDYISMNFVDRIFDAPLLYTGVENLLGVYGYALQIYCDFSGYSDMAIGIALLLGFRFNINFDSPYQSATITEFWRRWHISLSSWLKDYLYISLGGNRKGKIRTYMNLMITMLLGGLWHGASISFILWGALHGIALAAHKFIMGHFSSFKALGCEMKPWRRVLGVLITFHVVCFGWILFRATSMKAVGEMLRQIFTNFHPEVFMQFVLGYKGVFALMVIGYVLHFMPKRSEDALRGVVTRSPLLIQAAILAIAIFIVVQFKSAGVQPFIYFQF
;
A
#
# COMPACT_ATOMS: atom_id res chain seq x y z
N MET A 1 4.92 25.75 -3.43
CA MET A 1 6.19 25.87 -2.68
C MET A 1 7.27 24.94 -3.23
N GLU A 2 7.05 23.62 -3.35
CA GLU A 2 8.03 22.71 -4.00
C GLU A 2 8.35 23.01 -5.48
N TYR A 3 7.39 23.60 -6.22
CA TYR A 3 7.60 24.07 -7.60
C TYR A 3 8.70 25.13 -7.69
N ASN A 4 8.72 26.04 -6.72
CA ASN A 4 9.75 27.08 -6.64
C ASN A 4 11.08 26.45 -6.25
N ILE A 5 11.11 25.50 -5.32
CA ILE A 5 12.38 24.93 -4.85
C ILE A 5 13.15 24.23 -5.99
N LEU A 6 12.55 23.32 -6.75
CA LEU A 6 13.31 22.55 -7.77
C LEU A 6 13.50 23.33 -9.08
N ARG A 7 12.53 24.18 -9.46
CA ARG A 7 12.66 25.09 -10.60
C ARG A 7 13.67 26.19 -10.30
N ASP A 8 13.62 26.85 -9.14
CA ASP A 8 14.61 27.85 -8.70
C ASP A 8 15.97 27.21 -8.37
N TRP A 9 16.03 25.92 -8.04
CA TRP A 9 17.31 25.22 -7.85
C TRP A 9 18.02 24.94 -9.18
N LEU A 10 17.27 24.63 -10.25
CA LEU A 10 17.81 24.44 -11.59
C LEU A 10 17.95 25.75 -12.38
N SER A 11 17.10 26.76 -12.14
CA SER A 11 17.11 28.03 -12.88
C SER A 11 18.01 29.10 -12.25
N ASN A 12 18.10 29.16 -10.92
CA ASN A 12 19.01 30.08 -10.22
C ASN A 12 20.21 29.29 -9.70
N HIS A 13 21.33 29.40 -10.42
CA HIS A 13 22.65 28.78 -10.14
C HIS A 13 23.30 29.22 -8.80
N GLN A 14 22.53 29.80 -7.87
CA GLN A 14 23.00 30.20 -6.55
C GLN A 14 22.41 29.26 -5.49
N PHE A 15 23.31 28.44 -4.94
CA PHE A 15 23.13 27.74 -3.68
C PHE A 15 23.06 28.78 -2.55
N THR A 16 21.96 28.81 -1.81
CA THR A 16 21.79 29.69 -0.64
C THR A 16 21.56 28.85 0.60
N TRP A 17 22.06 29.32 1.75
CA TRP A 17 21.90 28.63 3.05
C TRP A 17 20.43 28.49 3.45
N GLU A 18 19.57 29.42 3.04
CA GLU A 18 18.11 29.35 3.23
C GLU A 18 17.49 28.15 2.51
N LYS A 19 17.89 27.86 1.27
CA LYS A 19 17.41 26.69 0.51
C LYS A 19 17.79 25.37 1.18
N LEU A 20 18.92 25.34 1.88
CA LEU A 20 19.36 24.16 2.62
C LEU A 20 18.58 24.01 3.94
N GLY A 21 18.23 25.13 4.57
CA GLY A 21 17.27 25.18 5.69
C GLY A 21 15.93 24.56 5.31
N ASP A 22 15.35 24.93 4.17
CA ASP A 22 14.05 24.42 3.68
C ASP A 22 14.04 22.91 3.40
N ILE A 23 15.19 22.36 2.97
CA ILE A 23 15.34 20.91 2.78
C ILE A 23 15.29 20.21 4.16
N LEU A 24 15.86 20.81 5.20
CA LEU A 24 15.95 20.23 6.53
C LEU A 24 14.70 20.47 7.41
N THR A 25 13.90 21.50 7.14
CA THR A 25 12.70 21.84 7.92
C THR A 25 11.48 21.02 7.48
N TYR A 26 10.68 20.55 8.43
CA TYR A 26 9.41 19.89 8.11
C TYR A 26 8.35 20.90 7.65
N HIS A 27 7.70 20.60 6.52
CA HIS A 27 6.55 21.33 6.02
C HIS A 27 5.36 20.38 5.91
N HIS A 28 4.32 20.61 6.70
CA HIS A 28 3.14 19.75 6.73
C HIS A 28 2.42 19.64 5.38
N ASN A 29 2.48 20.70 4.56
CA ASN A 29 1.80 20.77 3.26
C ASN A 29 2.62 20.21 2.09
N ALA A 30 3.84 19.72 2.34
CA ALA A 30 4.75 19.20 1.32
C ALA A 30 5.54 17.98 1.82
N PRO A 31 4.86 16.84 2.09
CA PRO A 31 5.54 15.61 2.46
C PRO A 31 6.36 15.07 1.28
N ILE A 32 7.54 14.52 1.57
CA ILE A 32 8.35 13.87 0.54
C ILE A 32 7.73 12.53 0.16
N LEU A 33 7.36 12.38 -1.12
CA LEU A 33 6.83 11.15 -1.71
C LEU A 33 7.81 10.56 -2.74
N PHE A 34 7.73 9.26 -3.00
CA PHE A 34 8.52 8.63 -4.08
C PHE A 34 8.19 9.17 -5.48
N SER A 35 6.98 9.68 -5.67
CA SER A 35 6.58 10.37 -6.89
C SER A 35 7.08 11.82 -7.00
N SER A 36 7.84 12.32 -6.01
CA SER A 36 8.39 13.70 -6.05
C SER A 36 9.77 13.74 -6.71
N GLY A 37 10.02 14.80 -7.49
CA GLY A 37 11.36 15.06 -8.06
C GLY A 37 12.44 15.26 -7.00
N LEU A 38 12.09 15.87 -5.86
CA LEU A 38 13.00 16.09 -4.73
C LEU A 38 13.50 14.76 -4.16
N PHE A 39 12.63 13.76 -4.05
CA PHE A 39 13.02 12.43 -3.60
C PHE A 39 14.11 11.83 -4.49
N PHE A 40 13.96 11.86 -5.82
CA PHE A 40 14.97 11.29 -6.72
C PHE A 40 16.32 12.00 -6.63
N PHE A 41 16.32 13.33 -6.49
CA PHE A 41 17.55 14.08 -6.28
C PHE A 41 18.27 13.68 -4.98
N LEU A 42 17.55 13.64 -3.87
CA LEU A 42 18.08 13.19 -2.58
C LEU A 42 18.51 11.72 -2.63
N PHE A 43 17.77 10.88 -3.34
CA PHE A 43 18.05 9.46 -3.49
C PHE A 43 19.33 9.19 -4.28
N ILE A 44 19.64 9.98 -5.32
CA ILE A 44 20.92 9.88 -6.05
C ILE A 44 22.09 10.24 -5.13
N GLY A 45 21.98 11.35 -4.38
CA GLY A 45 22.95 11.73 -3.36
C GLY A 45 23.14 10.64 -2.31
N PHE A 46 22.04 10.07 -1.84
CA PHE A 46 22.02 8.96 -0.91
C PHE A 46 22.73 7.72 -1.45
N LEU A 47 22.45 7.34 -2.70
CA LEU A 47 23.03 6.16 -3.34
C LEU A 47 24.55 6.27 -3.44
N MET A 48 25.09 7.45 -3.75
CA MET A 48 26.55 7.67 -3.83
C MET A 48 27.25 7.37 -2.50
N ILE A 49 26.72 7.87 -1.38
CA ILE A 49 27.26 7.62 -0.04
C ILE A 49 26.99 6.18 0.39
N TYR A 50 25.79 5.65 0.12
CA TYR A 50 25.45 4.27 0.40
C TYR A 50 26.43 3.28 -0.25
N MET A 51 26.79 3.52 -1.52
CA MET A 51 27.73 2.69 -2.26
C MET A 51 29.18 2.86 -1.79
N SER A 52 29.59 4.05 -1.32
CA SER A 52 30.93 4.22 -0.73
C SER A 52 31.07 3.47 0.61
N LEU A 53 29.98 3.37 1.37
CA LEU A 53 29.91 2.62 2.64
C LEU A 53 29.69 1.11 2.46
N ARG A 54 29.72 0.58 1.22
CA ARG A 54 29.37 -0.83 0.93
C ARG A 54 30.14 -1.87 1.73
N LYS A 55 31.40 -1.60 2.09
CA LYS A 55 32.29 -2.49 2.85
C LYS A 55 32.21 -2.27 4.37
N HIS A 56 31.51 -1.24 4.83
CA HIS A 56 31.42 -0.84 6.23
C HIS A 56 29.99 -1.06 6.76
N THR A 57 29.64 -2.30 7.07
CA THR A 57 28.26 -2.72 7.40
C THR A 57 27.60 -1.86 8.47
N LEU A 58 28.28 -1.57 9.59
CA LEU A 58 27.70 -0.76 10.67
C LEU A 58 27.48 0.70 10.23
N ALA A 59 28.46 1.33 9.58
CA ALA A 59 28.33 2.69 9.07
C ALA A 59 27.18 2.80 8.06
N ARG A 60 27.03 1.80 7.18
CA ARG A 60 25.91 1.71 6.24
C ARG A 60 24.57 1.58 6.95
N ILE A 61 24.46 0.73 7.97
CA ILE A 61 23.23 0.57 8.76
C ILE A 61 22.86 1.91 9.42
N ILE A 62 23.81 2.56 10.08
CA ILE A 62 23.58 3.88 10.72
C ILE A 62 23.13 4.90 9.66
N TYR A 63 23.84 4.96 8.52
CA TYR A 63 23.55 5.91 7.45
C TYR A 63 22.13 5.74 6.89
N VAL A 64 21.73 4.52 6.56
CA VAL A 64 20.38 4.22 6.04
C VAL A 64 19.32 4.50 7.10
N THR A 65 19.57 4.17 8.36
CA THR A 65 18.64 4.48 9.46
C THR A 65 18.45 5.98 9.61
N LEU A 66 19.53 6.78 9.61
CA LEU A 66 19.44 8.24 9.70
C LEU A 66 18.68 8.84 8.52
N PHE A 67 18.98 8.40 7.29
CA PHE A 67 18.24 8.84 6.10
C PHE A 67 16.76 8.45 6.19
N SER A 68 16.46 7.27 6.70
CA SER A 68 15.08 6.79 6.83
C SER A 68 14.28 7.55 7.89
N LEU A 69 14.91 7.88 9.02
CA LEU A 69 14.30 8.73 10.04
C LEU A 69 14.10 10.16 9.52
N TYR A 70 15.04 10.71 8.75
CA TYR A 70 14.88 12.00 8.07
C TYR A 70 13.72 11.97 7.07
N PHE A 71 13.63 10.92 6.25
CA PHE A 71 12.54 10.74 5.28
C PHE A 71 11.17 10.69 5.98
N TYR A 72 11.07 9.95 7.09
CA TYR A 72 9.85 9.92 7.89
C TYR A 72 9.56 11.27 8.56
N TYR A 73 10.57 11.94 9.09
CA TYR A 73 10.42 13.29 9.66
C TYR A 73 9.88 14.28 8.62
N LYS A 74 10.36 14.25 7.39
CA LYS A 74 9.81 15.09 6.31
C LYS A 74 8.38 14.69 5.91
N SER A 75 7.96 13.46 6.18
CA SER A 75 6.62 12.96 5.85
C SER A 75 5.61 13.14 6.99
N SER A 76 6.04 13.16 8.25
CA SER A 76 5.15 13.12 9.43
C SER A 76 5.65 13.94 10.62
N GLY A 77 6.63 14.84 10.43
CA GLY A 77 7.15 15.70 11.48
C GLY A 77 7.77 14.93 12.66
N LEU A 78 7.58 15.43 13.88
CA LEU A 78 8.16 14.85 15.10
C LEU A 78 7.57 13.48 15.48
N TRP A 79 6.54 13.01 14.78
CA TRP A 79 5.93 11.71 15.02
C TRP A 79 6.82 10.53 14.63
N PHE A 80 7.99 10.76 14.03
CA PHE A 80 9.03 9.72 13.92
C PHE A 80 9.45 9.18 15.29
N GLY A 81 9.26 9.96 16.36
CA GLY A 81 9.46 9.51 17.73
C GLY A 81 8.60 8.30 18.10
N LEU A 82 7.38 8.18 17.57
CA LEU A 82 6.53 7.00 17.78
C LEU A 82 7.12 5.75 17.13
N LEU A 83 7.70 5.90 15.94
CA LEU A 83 8.40 4.81 15.27
C LEU A 83 9.58 4.34 16.13
N VAL A 84 10.40 5.27 16.61
CA VAL A 84 11.56 4.96 17.47
C VAL A 84 11.12 4.32 18.79
N PHE A 85 10.03 4.81 19.39
CA PHE A 85 9.44 4.23 20.60
C PHE A 85 8.95 2.80 20.38
N THR A 86 8.20 2.56 19.29
CA THR A 86 7.73 1.23 18.90
C THR A 86 8.91 0.29 18.64
N ALA A 87 9.91 0.77 17.89
CA ALA A 87 11.11 0.00 17.58
C ALA A 87 11.87 -0.36 18.87
N THR A 88 12.03 0.59 19.78
CA THR A 88 12.78 0.36 21.03
C THR A 88 12.03 -0.59 21.95
N SER A 89 10.73 -0.40 22.14
CA SER A 89 9.94 -1.26 23.02
C SER A 89 9.92 -2.71 22.53
N ASP A 90 9.65 -2.95 21.24
CA ASP A 90 9.62 -4.32 20.70
C ASP A 90 11.00 -4.96 20.58
N PHE A 91 12.06 -4.17 20.37
CA PHE A 91 13.43 -4.67 20.47
C PHE A 91 13.70 -5.26 21.85
N LEU A 92 13.42 -4.49 22.91
CA LEU A 92 13.63 -4.91 24.29
C LEU A 92 12.75 -6.10 24.66
N ILE A 93 11.48 -6.09 24.25
CA ILE A 93 10.55 -7.20 24.49
C ILE A 93 11.03 -8.48 23.80
N ALA A 94 11.49 -8.40 22.55
CA ALA A 94 12.01 -9.54 21.82
C ALA A 94 13.26 -10.14 22.49
N GLN A 95 14.15 -9.30 23.02
CA GLN A 95 15.29 -9.75 23.81
C GLN A 95 14.82 -10.50 25.08
N CYS A 96 13.90 -9.92 25.84
CA CYS A 96 13.33 -10.56 27.04
C CYS A 96 12.65 -11.92 26.75
N ILE A 97 11.98 -12.06 25.60
CA ILE A 97 11.39 -13.33 25.15
C ILE A 97 12.49 -14.40 24.96
N SER A 98 13.64 -14.03 24.40
CA SER A 98 14.73 -14.97 24.14
C SER A 98 15.48 -15.42 25.39
N HIS A 99 15.60 -14.55 26.39
CA HIS A 99 16.26 -14.86 27.67
C HIS A 99 15.38 -15.64 28.66
N THR A 100 14.13 -15.91 28.30
CA THR A 100 13.16 -16.55 29.19
C THR A 100 12.73 -17.92 28.66
N THR A 101 12.83 -18.95 29.50
CA THR A 101 12.33 -20.30 29.20
C THR A 101 10.86 -20.50 29.60
N SER A 102 10.33 -19.69 30.53
CA SER A 102 8.94 -19.78 30.99
C SER A 102 7.93 -19.39 29.91
N VAL A 103 7.04 -20.33 29.55
CA VAL A 103 5.97 -20.13 28.57
C VAL A 103 5.03 -18.98 28.97
N LEU A 104 4.72 -18.85 30.27
CA LEU A 104 3.84 -17.80 30.77
C LEU A 104 4.45 -16.41 30.58
N LYS A 105 5.71 -16.23 30.99
CA LYS A 105 6.43 -14.96 30.81
C LYS A 105 6.59 -14.59 29.33
N ARG A 106 6.91 -15.56 28.46
CA ARG A 106 6.95 -15.35 27.01
C ARG A 106 5.60 -14.86 26.46
N LYS A 107 4.49 -15.46 26.90
CA LYS A 107 3.14 -14.99 26.52
C LYS A 107 2.87 -13.58 27.02
N LEU A 108 3.24 -13.27 28.27
CA LEU A 108 3.07 -11.93 28.84
C LEU A 108 3.83 -10.87 28.03
N PHE A 109 5.06 -11.15 27.61
CA PHE A 109 5.85 -10.25 26.76
C PHE A 109 5.22 -10.03 25.39
N VAL A 110 4.71 -11.07 24.74
CA VAL A 110 3.94 -10.90 23.49
C VAL A 110 2.69 -10.07 23.72
N THR A 111 1.94 -10.33 24.80
CA THR A 111 0.76 -9.53 25.14
C THR A 111 1.13 -8.07 25.38
N LEU A 112 2.24 -7.78 26.07
CA LEU A 112 2.75 -6.43 26.27
C LEU A 112 3.04 -5.73 24.94
N SER A 113 3.75 -6.39 24.02
CA SER A 113 4.01 -5.88 22.67
C SER A 113 2.71 -5.59 21.92
N LEU A 114 1.74 -6.51 21.96
CA LEU A 114 0.43 -6.33 21.34
C LEU A 114 -0.33 -5.14 21.95
N CYS A 115 -0.30 -4.98 23.28
CA CYS A 115 -0.96 -3.86 23.97
C CYS A 115 -0.33 -2.52 23.59
N ILE A 116 1.01 -2.43 23.49
CA ILE A 116 1.69 -1.21 23.07
C ILE A 116 1.31 -0.87 21.62
N ASN A 117 1.52 -1.81 20.71
CA ASN A 117 1.28 -1.65 19.27
C ASN A 117 -0.20 -1.35 18.95
N LEU A 118 -1.12 -2.17 19.45
CA LEU A 118 -2.55 -1.98 19.21
C LEU A 118 -3.12 -0.82 20.03
N GLY A 119 -2.54 -0.49 21.18
CA GLY A 119 -2.89 0.69 21.97
C GLY A 119 -2.58 1.99 21.23
N MET A 120 -1.42 2.06 20.56
CA MET A 120 -1.08 3.19 19.68
C MET A 120 -2.09 3.33 18.54
N LEU A 121 -2.44 2.24 17.85
CA LEU A 121 -3.50 2.30 16.84
C LEU A 121 -4.86 2.68 17.44
N GLY A 122 -5.18 2.15 18.62
CA GLY A 122 -6.38 2.49 19.39
C GLY A 122 -6.52 3.98 19.61
N TYR A 123 -5.45 4.65 20.03
CA TYR A 123 -5.43 6.09 20.25
C TYR A 123 -5.39 6.90 18.95
N PHE A 124 -4.39 6.67 18.08
CA PHE A 124 -4.16 7.54 16.92
C PHE A 124 -5.14 7.31 15.78
N LYS A 125 -5.66 6.09 15.61
CA LYS A 125 -6.53 5.74 14.49
C LYS A 125 -8.00 5.55 14.90
N TYR A 126 -8.25 4.88 16.03
CA TYR A 126 -9.62 4.43 16.36
C TYR A 126 -10.33 5.26 17.43
N PHE A 127 -9.64 6.17 18.13
CA PHE A 127 -10.22 6.87 19.28
C PHE A 127 -11.49 7.65 18.95
N ASN A 128 -11.43 8.49 17.91
CA ASN A 128 -12.60 9.26 17.47
C ASN A 128 -13.74 8.35 16.97
N PHE A 129 -13.42 7.31 16.21
CA PHE A 129 -14.43 6.37 15.70
C PHE A 129 -15.14 5.60 16.82
N LEU A 130 -14.39 5.12 17.82
CA LEU A 130 -14.96 4.42 18.97
C LEU A 130 -15.80 5.37 19.84
N GLY A 131 -15.35 6.61 20.01
CA GLY A 131 -16.09 7.66 20.69
C GLY A 131 -17.42 7.98 19.99
N GLU A 132 -17.39 8.17 18.67
CA GLU A 132 -18.59 8.35 17.83
C GLU A 132 -19.57 7.20 17.96
N LEU A 133 -19.09 5.96 17.96
CA LEU A 133 -19.96 4.78 18.11
C LEU A 133 -20.61 4.72 19.49
N PHE A 134 -19.86 5.05 20.55
CA PHE A 134 -20.35 5.03 21.92
C PHE A 134 -21.39 6.13 22.18
N THR A 135 -21.12 7.36 21.75
CA THR A 135 -22.07 8.46 21.95
C THR A 135 -23.30 8.32 21.08
N MET A 136 -23.17 7.82 19.85
CA MET A 136 -24.32 7.49 19.01
C MET A 136 -25.24 6.47 19.70
N ALA A 137 -24.68 5.47 20.37
CA ALA A 137 -25.46 4.51 21.15
C ALA A 137 -26.09 5.11 22.42
N ALA A 138 -25.46 6.12 23.00
CA ALA A 138 -25.93 6.85 24.18
C ALA A 138 -26.86 8.04 23.85
N GLY A 139 -27.14 8.32 22.59
CA GLY A 139 -27.97 9.45 22.14
C GLY A 139 -27.29 10.83 22.22
N GLY A 140 -25.96 10.88 22.30
CA GLY A 140 -25.17 12.11 22.35
C GLY A 140 -24.32 12.33 21.10
N GLU A 141 -23.68 13.49 21.03
CA GLU A 141 -22.73 13.83 19.97
C GLU A 141 -21.29 13.70 20.48
N TRP A 142 -20.41 13.06 19.69
CA TRP A 142 -18.98 13.00 20.02
C TRP A 142 -18.26 14.27 19.59
N LEU A 143 -17.58 14.93 20.52
CA LEU A 143 -16.67 16.01 20.20
C LEU A 143 -15.37 15.42 19.67
N LYS A 144 -15.20 15.40 18.34
CA LYS A 144 -13.99 14.88 17.69
C LYS A 144 -12.76 15.62 18.18
N MET A 145 -11.78 14.88 18.69
CA MET A 145 -10.49 15.43 19.07
C MET A 145 -9.60 15.57 17.83
N ASN A 146 -8.83 16.66 17.76
CA ASN A 146 -7.86 16.88 16.69
C ASN A 146 -6.59 16.04 16.94
N ILE A 147 -6.71 14.73 16.70
CA ILE A 147 -5.61 13.77 16.84
C ILE A 147 -4.92 13.65 15.48
N PHE A 148 -3.62 13.94 15.44
CA PHE A 148 -2.81 13.75 14.23
C PHE A 148 -2.62 12.26 13.97
N LEU A 149 -2.90 11.79 12.75
CA LEU A 149 -2.66 10.41 12.33
C LEU A 149 -1.28 10.30 11.66
N PRO A 150 -0.27 9.66 12.29
CA PRO A 150 1.05 9.54 11.70
C PRO A 150 1.04 8.63 10.48
N VAL A 151 1.66 9.09 9.38
CA VAL A 151 1.71 8.32 8.14
C VAL A 151 2.49 7.02 8.38
N GLY A 152 1.97 5.90 7.88
CA GLY A 152 2.64 4.61 8.01
C GLY A 152 2.50 3.94 9.38
N ILE A 153 1.80 4.54 10.37
CA ILE A 153 1.59 3.95 11.71
C ILE A 153 1.07 2.52 11.64
N SER A 154 0.11 2.27 10.76
CA SER A 154 -0.49 0.95 10.57
C SER A 154 0.51 -0.08 10.02
N PHE A 155 1.42 0.35 9.14
CA PHE A 155 2.40 -0.52 8.49
C PHE A 155 3.53 -0.92 9.44
N PHE A 156 4.19 0.04 10.10
CA PHE A 156 5.27 -0.31 11.02
C PHE A 156 4.75 -1.05 12.26
N THR A 157 3.53 -0.76 12.72
CA THR A 157 2.89 -1.53 13.80
C THR A 157 2.75 -3.01 13.41
N PHE A 158 2.32 -3.30 12.17
CA PHE A 158 2.17 -4.67 11.70
C PHE A 158 3.52 -5.39 11.52
N GLN A 159 4.56 -4.67 11.06
CA GLN A 159 5.92 -5.21 10.97
C GLN A 159 6.46 -5.57 12.36
N SER A 160 6.33 -4.65 13.31
CA SER A 160 6.73 -4.82 14.71
C SER A 160 6.03 -6.00 15.39
N ILE A 161 4.70 -6.08 15.30
CA ILE A 161 3.91 -7.21 15.83
C ILE A 161 4.39 -8.53 15.20
N SER A 162 4.60 -8.57 13.88
CA SER A 162 5.00 -9.81 13.21
C SER A 162 6.39 -10.29 13.64
N TYR A 163 7.32 -9.38 13.88
CA TYR A 163 8.65 -9.69 14.39
C TYR A 163 8.58 -10.32 15.78
N VAL A 164 7.89 -9.69 16.74
CA VAL A 164 7.75 -10.22 18.11
C VAL A 164 7.05 -11.57 18.11
N ILE A 165 6.00 -11.75 17.31
CA ILE A 165 5.30 -13.03 17.17
C ILE A 165 6.23 -14.11 16.60
N ASP A 166 7.04 -13.80 15.59
CA ASP A 166 7.95 -14.78 14.99
C ASP A 166 9.10 -15.16 15.94
N VAL A 167 9.63 -14.22 16.73
CA VAL A 167 10.57 -14.51 17.84
C VAL A 167 9.91 -15.41 18.87
N TYR A 168 8.68 -15.08 19.30
CA TYR A 168 7.92 -15.92 20.24
C TYR A 168 7.67 -17.34 19.71
N ARG A 169 7.38 -17.47 18.41
CA ARG A 169 7.18 -18.77 17.72
C ARG A 169 8.49 -19.51 17.44
N GLY A 170 9.65 -18.93 17.75
CA GLY A 170 10.97 -19.52 17.48
C GLY A 170 11.31 -19.62 16.00
N ARG A 171 10.68 -18.81 15.13
CA ARG A 171 10.94 -18.79 13.69
C ARG A 171 12.16 -17.97 13.32
N ILE A 172 12.48 -16.97 14.12
CA ILE A 172 13.66 -16.11 13.99
C ILE A 172 14.28 -15.88 15.38
N GLN A 173 15.58 -15.60 15.41
CA GLN A 173 16.26 -15.08 16.60
C GLN A 173 16.09 -13.56 16.67
N PRO A 174 16.04 -12.96 17.88
CA PRO A 174 16.00 -11.52 18.00
C PRO A 174 17.32 -10.89 17.52
N LEU A 175 17.24 -9.72 16.89
CA LEU A 175 18.40 -8.92 16.50
C LEU A 175 19.22 -8.50 17.71
N GLY A 176 20.55 -8.66 17.65
CA GLY A 176 21.43 -8.36 18.78
C GLY A 176 21.70 -6.86 19.02
N ARG A 177 21.47 -5.99 18.02
CA ARG A 177 21.75 -4.55 18.12
C ARG A 177 20.48 -3.75 17.88
N TRP A 178 20.24 -2.75 18.73
CA TRP A 178 19.07 -1.88 18.62
C TRP A 178 18.99 -1.18 17.26
N ILE A 179 20.11 -0.65 16.77
CA ILE A 179 20.17 0.06 15.48
C ILE A 179 19.80 -0.83 14.28
N ASP A 180 20.06 -2.14 14.36
CA ASP A 180 19.68 -3.10 13.32
C ASP A 180 18.16 -3.27 13.27
N TYR A 181 17.49 -3.23 14.43
CA TYR A 181 16.03 -3.28 14.49
C TYR A 181 15.39 -1.97 14.03
N VAL A 182 15.96 -0.82 14.43
CA VAL A 182 15.51 0.48 13.92
C VAL A 182 15.68 0.55 12.39
N PHE A 183 16.78 0.03 11.83
CA PHE A 183 16.95 -0.08 10.38
C PHE A 183 15.82 -0.89 9.75
N TYR A 184 15.52 -2.08 10.30
CA TYR A 184 14.46 -2.94 9.79
C TYR A 184 13.10 -2.24 9.77
N VAL A 185 12.68 -1.65 10.89
CA VAL A 185 11.36 -1.01 10.99
C VAL A 185 11.29 0.29 10.20
N SER A 186 12.38 1.07 10.18
CA SER A 186 12.40 2.38 9.52
C SER A 186 12.74 2.34 8.04
N PHE A 187 13.19 1.22 7.46
CA PHE A 187 13.72 1.19 6.09
C PHE A 187 12.82 1.93 5.08
N PHE A 188 13.28 3.10 4.62
CA PHE A 188 12.40 4.06 3.96
C PHE A 188 11.63 3.54 2.73
N PRO A 189 12.16 2.62 1.88
CA PRO A 189 11.42 2.09 0.73
C PRO A 189 10.12 1.40 1.12
N GLN A 190 10.04 0.81 2.32
CA GLN A 190 8.81 0.15 2.79
C GLN A 190 7.97 1.01 3.74
N LEU A 191 8.58 1.97 4.43
CA LEU A 191 8.06 2.55 5.66
C LEU A 191 6.68 3.20 5.54
N VAL A 192 6.45 3.91 4.44
CA VAL A 192 5.27 4.75 4.27
C VAL A 192 4.09 3.96 3.70
N ALA A 193 4.32 3.15 2.67
CA ALA A 193 3.29 2.31 2.05
C ALA A 193 3.84 1.19 1.14
N GLY A 194 5.09 0.76 1.36
CA GLY A 194 5.64 -0.36 0.58
C GLY A 194 5.08 -1.71 1.03
N PRO A 195 5.50 -2.81 0.41
CA PRO A 195 5.11 -4.15 0.84
C PRO A 195 5.45 -4.36 2.32
N ILE A 196 4.56 -5.01 3.09
CA ILE A 196 4.85 -5.41 4.47
C ILE A 196 5.89 -6.54 4.43
N VAL A 197 7.17 -6.20 4.56
CA VAL A 197 8.26 -7.18 4.48
C VAL A 197 8.40 -7.94 5.79
N ARG A 198 8.66 -9.24 5.70
CA ARG A 198 8.93 -10.11 6.85
C ARG A 198 10.37 -9.94 7.32
N ALA A 199 10.56 -9.82 8.63
CA ALA A 199 11.86 -9.83 9.27
C ALA A 199 12.77 -10.97 8.80
N ARG A 200 12.24 -12.20 8.70
CA ARG A 200 12.99 -13.39 8.27
C ARG A 200 13.61 -13.28 6.87
N ASP A 201 12.92 -12.56 5.97
CA ASP A 201 13.33 -12.42 4.56
C ASP A 201 14.23 -11.17 4.41
N PHE A 202 14.00 -10.14 5.23
CA PHE A 202 14.70 -8.86 5.15
C PHE A 202 16.03 -8.83 5.91
N ILE A 203 16.04 -9.25 7.17
CA ILE A 203 17.19 -9.12 8.08
C ILE A 203 18.48 -9.74 7.51
N PRO A 204 18.46 -10.94 6.91
CA PRO A 204 19.66 -11.52 6.34
C PRO A 204 20.28 -10.69 5.20
N GLN A 205 19.47 -9.90 4.48
CA GLN A 205 19.94 -9.06 3.38
C GLN A 205 20.67 -7.82 3.90
N MET A 206 20.29 -7.30 5.07
CA MET A 206 20.90 -6.11 5.69
C MET A 206 22.38 -6.27 6.01
N TYR A 207 22.85 -7.51 6.24
CA TYR A 207 24.26 -7.79 6.56
C TYR A 207 25.12 -8.12 5.32
N LYS A 208 24.51 -8.31 4.15
CA LYS A 208 25.25 -8.61 2.91
C LYS A 208 25.88 -7.34 2.33
N ASN A 209 26.96 -7.49 1.57
CA ASN A 209 27.49 -6.37 0.78
C ASN A 209 26.51 -6.08 -0.36
N PRO A 210 26.16 -4.80 -0.63
CA PRO A 210 25.22 -4.46 -1.68
C PRO A 210 25.96 -4.61 -3.01
N THR A 211 25.54 -5.57 -3.82
CA THR A 211 26.02 -5.76 -5.18
C THR A 211 24.81 -5.76 -6.09
N VAL A 212 24.70 -4.73 -6.94
CA VAL A 212 23.62 -4.59 -7.93
C VAL A 212 24.22 -4.81 -9.30
N THR A 213 23.80 -5.88 -9.96
CA THR A 213 24.17 -6.17 -11.35
C THR A 213 23.49 -5.19 -12.30
N ARG A 214 24.01 -5.04 -13.52
CA ARG A 214 23.36 -4.22 -14.56
C ARG A 214 21.92 -4.64 -14.84
N SER A 215 21.64 -5.95 -14.76
CA SER A 215 20.29 -6.48 -14.93
C SER A 215 19.37 -6.05 -13.80
N GLU A 216 19.82 -6.15 -12.54
CA GLU A 216 19.04 -5.70 -11.38
C GLU A 216 18.84 -4.18 -11.38
N PHE A 217 19.84 -3.42 -11.82
CA PHE A 217 19.70 -1.97 -12.00
C PHE A 217 18.62 -1.63 -13.03
N GLY A 218 18.65 -2.29 -14.20
CA GLY A 218 17.64 -2.11 -15.24
C GLY A 218 16.24 -2.57 -14.81
N GLU A 219 16.14 -3.63 -13.99
CA GLU A 219 14.88 -4.10 -13.43
C GLU A 219 14.32 -3.11 -12.40
N GLY A 220 15.17 -2.60 -11.50
CA GLY A 220 14.78 -1.58 -10.53
C GLY A 220 14.30 -0.31 -11.21
N LEU A 221 15.01 0.12 -12.26
CA LEU A 221 14.60 1.25 -13.09
C LEU A 221 13.24 0.97 -13.76
N PHE A 222 13.06 -0.17 -14.42
CA PHE A 222 11.80 -0.52 -15.07
C PHE A 222 10.61 -0.46 -14.08
N LEU A 223 10.77 -1.01 -12.87
CA LEU A 223 9.74 -0.96 -11.84
C LEU A 223 9.41 0.48 -11.39
N ILE A 224 10.43 1.32 -11.20
CA ILE A 224 10.24 2.74 -10.86
C ILE A 224 9.45 3.45 -11.97
N LEU A 225 9.78 3.21 -13.24
CA LEU A 225 9.09 3.81 -14.39
C LEU A 225 7.63 3.38 -14.48
N CYS A 226 7.38 2.07 -14.40
CA CYS A 226 6.03 1.53 -14.39
C CYS A 226 5.24 2.10 -13.21
N GLY A 227 5.87 2.22 -12.05
CA GLY A 227 5.24 2.76 -10.85
C GLY A 227 4.85 4.22 -10.98
N LEU A 228 5.76 5.04 -11.51
CA LEU A 228 5.50 6.44 -11.85
C LEU A 228 4.38 6.57 -12.85
N PHE A 229 4.42 5.84 -13.97
CA PHE A 229 3.37 5.89 -14.99
C PHE A 229 1.98 5.51 -14.43
N LYS A 230 1.90 4.41 -13.67
CA LYS A 230 0.65 4.01 -13.02
C LYS A 230 0.13 5.10 -12.07
N LYS A 231 0.98 5.63 -11.19
CA LYS A 231 0.57 6.61 -10.17
C LYS A 231 0.25 7.98 -10.79
N THR A 232 1.19 8.60 -11.49
CA THR A 232 1.07 10.01 -11.91
C THR A 232 0.24 10.17 -13.18
N VAL A 233 0.38 9.27 -14.16
CA VAL A 233 -0.27 9.42 -15.47
C VAL A 233 -1.68 8.82 -15.46
N ILE A 234 -1.87 7.65 -14.84
CA ILE A 234 -3.18 6.98 -14.82
C ILE A 234 -3.97 7.38 -13.57
N SER A 235 -3.48 7.03 -12.38
CA SER A 235 -4.24 7.17 -11.13
C SER A 235 -4.58 8.63 -10.82
N ASP A 236 -3.57 9.50 -10.71
CA ASP A 236 -3.77 10.89 -10.30
C ASP A 236 -4.64 11.66 -11.32
N TYR A 237 -4.43 11.43 -12.62
CA TYR A 237 -5.22 12.06 -13.67
C TYR A 237 -6.69 11.63 -13.63
N ILE A 238 -6.97 10.32 -13.53
CA ILE A 238 -8.34 9.78 -13.48
C ILE A 238 -9.03 10.21 -12.17
N SER A 239 -8.31 10.27 -11.04
CA SER A 239 -8.84 10.77 -9.77
C SER A 239 -9.40 12.18 -9.94
N MET A 240 -8.53 13.13 -10.25
CA MET A 240 -8.86 14.56 -10.22
C MET A 240 -9.86 14.99 -11.29
N ASN A 241 -9.79 14.35 -12.47
CA ASN A 241 -10.58 14.76 -13.62
C ASN A 241 -11.90 14.00 -13.76
N PHE A 242 -12.13 12.96 -12.96
CA PHE A 242 -13.28 12.08 -13.16
C PHE A 242 -13.82 11.48 -11.86
N VAL A 243 -13.04 10.63 -11.19
CA VAL A 243 -13.54 9.82 -10.06
C VAL A 243 -13.99 10.71 -8.91
N ASP A 244 -13.19 11.70 -8.52
CA ASP A 244 -13.49 12.57 -7.38
C ASP A 244 -14.82 13.30 -7.61
N ARG A 245 -15.06 13.82 -8.83
CA ARG A 245 -16.29 14.52 -9.18
C ARG A 245 -17.55 13.66 -9.04
N ILE A 246 -17.47 12.39 -9.42
CA ILE A 246 -18.60 11.46 -9.36
C ILE A 246 -18.86 11.02 -7.92
N PHE A 247 -17.82 10.68 -7.16
CA PHE A 247 -17.95 10.23 -5.78
C PHE A 247 -18.35 11.34 -4.80
N ASP A 248 -17.97 12.59 -5.09
CA ASP A 248 -18.32 13.74 -4.25
C ASP A 248 -19.78 14.19 -4.46
N ALA A 249 -20.35 13.97 -5.64
CA ALA A 249 -21.74 14.33 -5.95
C ALA A 249 -22.47 13.28 -6.83
N PRO A 250 -22.74 12.07 -6.31
CA PRO A 250 -23.29 10.96 -7.11
C PRO A 250 -24.64 11.27 -7.78
N LEU A 251 -25.46 12.11 -7.14
CA LEU A 251 -26.80 12.47 -7.61
C LEU A 251 -26.80 13.35 -8.87
N LEU A 252 -25.68 14.00 -9.20
CA LEU A 252 -25.54 14.79 -10.44
C LEU A 252 -25.30 13.93 -11.68
N TYR A 253 -25.06 12.63 -11.49
CA TYR A 253 -24.73 11.67 -12.53
C TYR A 253 -25.77 10.56 -12.56
N THR A 254 -26.10 10.07 -13.75
CA THR A 254 -26.96 8.90 -14.00
C THR A 254 -26.30 7.60 -13.52
N GLY A 255 -27.04 6.50 -13.55
CA GLY A 255 -26.54 5.18 -13.15
C GLY A 255 -25.38 4.67 -13.99
N VAL A 256 -25.37 4.91 -15.30
CA VAL A 256 -24.27 4.48 -16.18
C VAL A 256 -23.00 5.28 -15.87
N GLU A 257 -23.13 6.58 -15.61
CA GLU A 257 -22.01 7.46 -15.28
C GLU A 257 -21.42 7.11 -13.91
N ASN A 258 -22.26 6.84 -12.90
CA ASN A 258 -21.83 6.34 -11.59
C ASN A 258 -21.08 5.00 -11.72
N LEU A 259 -21.60 4.07 -12.53
CA LEU A 259 -20.94 2.77 -12.76
C LEU A 259 -19.56 2.94 -13.42
N LEU A 260 -19.44 3.83 -14.40
CA LEU A 260 -18.15 4.18 -15.01
C LEU A 260 -17.21 4.85 -14.02
N GLY A 261 -17.73 5.68 -13.10
CA GLY A 261 -16.98 6.24 -11.97
C GLY A 261 -16.41 5.15 -11.06
N VAL A 262 -17.18 4.10 -10.75
CA VAL A 262 -16.72 2.94 -9.97
C VAL A 262 -15.61 2.18 -10.71
N TYR A 263 -15.73 1.97 -12.03
CA TYR A 263 -14.66 1.35 -12.82
C TYR A 263 -13.43 2.25 -12.94
N GLY A 264 -13.61 3.58 -13.01
CA GLY A 264 -12.52 4.55 -12.94
C GLY A 264 -11.78 4.43 -11.60
N TYR A 265 -12.52 4.34 -10.50
CA TYR A 265 -11.94 4.19 -9.17
C TYR A 265 -11.23 2.85 -8.99
N ALA A 266 -11.76 1.75 -9.53
CA ALA A 266 -11.08 0.45 -9.51
C ALA A 266 -9.69 0.55 -10.18
N LEU A 267 -9.60 1.21 -11.33
CA LEU A 267 -8.31 1.42 -11.99
C LEU A 267 -7.41 2.37 -11.19
N GLN A 268 -7.96 3.47 -10.67
CA GLN A 268 -7.25 4.43 -9.83
C GLN A 268 -6.61 3.73 -8.63
N ILE A 269 -7.38 3.05 -7.78
CA ILE A 269 -6.86 2.42 -6.56
C ILE A 269 -5.80 1.36 -6.86
N TYR A 270 -5.97 0.60 -7.95
CA TYR A 270 -4.96 -0.37 -8.40
C TYR A 270 -3.68 0.33 -8.84
N CYS A 271 -3.76 1.32 -9.73
CA CYS A 271 -2.61 2.02 -10.27
C CYS A 271 -1.88 2.85 -9.22
N ASP A 272 -2.61 3.44 -8.27
CA ASP A 272 -2.06 4.16 -7.12
C ASP A 272 -1.15 3.24 -6.30
N PHE A 273 -1.70 2.11 -5.87
CA PHE A 273 -1.05 1.25 -4.90
C PHE A 273 -0.04 0.29 -5.52
N SER A 274 -0.38 -0.30 -6.67
CA SER A 274 0.61 -1.04 -7.44
C SER A 274 1.74 -0.12 -7.88
N GLY A 275 1.44 1.12 -8.27
CA GLY A 275 2.48 2.05 -8.71
C GLY A 275 3.45 2.42 -7.59
N TYR A 276 2.92 2.73 -6.40
CA TYR A 276 3.75 2.95 -5.21
C TYR A 276 4.57 1.71 -4.83
N SER A 277 3.95 0.52 -4.85
CA SER A 277 4.63 -0.74 -4.54
C SER A 277 5.76 -1.04 -5.54
N ASP A 278 5.56 -0.79 -6.83
CA ASP A 278 6.58 -1.00 -7.86
C ASP A 278 7.77 -0.06 -7.65
N MET A 279 7.52 1.23 -7.36
CA MET A 279 8.59 2.17 -7.00
C MET A 279 9.35 1.71 -5.75
N ALA A 280 8.66 1.30 -4.70
CA ALA A 280 9.27 0.79 -3.47
C ALA A 280 10.15 -0.45 -3.72
N ILE A 281 9.66 -1.42 -4.51
CA ILE A 281 10.41 -2.64 -4.87
C ILE A 281 11.62 -2.28 -5.73
N GLY A 282 11.46 -1.37 -6.71
CA GLY A 282 12.55 -0.93 -7.57
C GLY A 282 13.65 -0.19 -6.80
N ILE A 283 13.29 0.74 -5.92
CA ILE A 283 14.22 1.46 -5.04
C ILE A 283 14.95 0.47 -4.11
N ALA A 284 14.23 -0.46 -3.49
CA ALA A 284 14.84 -1.49 -2.66
C ALA A 284 15.84 -2.34 -3.45
N LEU A 285 15.51 -2.71 -4.69
CA LEU A 285 16.40 -3.48 -5.56
C LEU A 285 17.68 -2.72 -5.92
N LEU A 286 17.59 -1.41 -6.17
CA LEU A 286 18.75 -0.54 -6.37
C LEU A 286 19.66 -0.43 -5.13
N LEU A 287 19.12 -0.71 -3.95
CA LEU A 287 19.87 -0.82 -2.69
C LEU A 287 20.34 -2.26 -2.40
N GLY A 288 20.11 -3.21 -3.29
CA GLY A 288 20.46 -4.62 -3.12
C GLY A 288 19.50 -5.42 -2.23
N PHE A 289 18.29 -4.90 -1.96
CA PHE A 289 17.23 -5.59 -1.23
C PHE A 289 16.16 -6.12 -2.19
N ARG A 290 15.82 -7.40 -2.07
CA ARG A 290 14.74 -8.04 -2.83
C ARG A 290 13.47 -8.11 -1.99
N PHE A 291 12.45 -7.40 -2.45
CA PHE A 291 11.11 -7.42 -1.87
C PHE A 291 10.21 -8.38 -2.63
N ASN A 292 9.21 -8.91 -1.94
CA ASN A 292 8.13 -9.65 -2.57
C ASN A 292 7.19 -8.69 -3.32
N ILE A 293 6.63 -9.16 -4.43
CA ILE A 293 5.60 -8.41 -5.16
C ILE A 293 4.35 -8.23 -4.29
N ASN A 294 3.67 -7.11 -4.47
CA ASN A 294 2.45 -6.80 -3.71
C ASN A 294 1.17 -6.98 -4.54
N PHE A 295 1.28 -6.92 -5.87
CA PHE A 295 0.17 -7.05 -6.81
C PHE A 295 0.55 -7.96 -7.98
N ASP A 296 -0.38 -8.81 -8.44
CA ASP A 296 -0.19 -9.75 -9.55
C ASP A 296 -1.45 -9.82 -10.44
N SER A 297 -1.71 -8.74 -11.18
CA SER A 297 -2.89 -8.51 -12.03
C SER A 297 -4.22 -8.99 -11.39
N PRO A 298 -4.63 -8.38 -10.25
CA PRO A 298 -5.74 -8.85 -9.45
C PRO A 298 -7.11 -8.86 -10.15
N TYR A 299 -7.36 -8.00 -11.14
CA TYR A 299 -8.65 -8.00 -11.87
C TYR A 299 -8.74 -9.10 -12.94
N GLN A 300 -7.66 -9.87 -13.15
CA GLN A 300 -7.71 -11.13 -13.91
C GLN A 300 -8.19 -12.34 -13.09
N SER A 301 -8.53 -12.14 -11.82
CA SER A 301 -8.91 -13.22 -10.91
C SER A 301 -10.30 -13.78 -11.22
N ALA A 302 -10.40 -15.09 -11.43
CA ALA A 302 -11.70 -15.71 -11.70
C ALA A 302 -12.52 -15.98 -10.44
N THR A 303 -11.89 -15.88 -9.27
CA THR A 303 -12.53 -16.10 -7.97
C THR A 303 -12.06 -15.08 -6.95
N ILE A 304 -12.87 -14.85 -5.92
CA ILE A 304 -12.50 -13.96 -4.81
C ILE A 304 -11.28 -14.48 -4.01
N THR A 305 -11.09 -15.80 -3.96
CA THR A 305 -9.89 -16.40 -3.33
C THR A 305 -8.63 -16.11 -4.16
N GLU A 306 -8.73 -16.17 -5.49
CA GLU A 306 -7.64 -15.79 -6.38
C GLU A 306 -7.34 -14.28 -6.28
N PHE A 307 -8.38 -13.44 -6.17
CA PHE A 307 -8.23 -11.99 -5.98
C PHE A 307 -7.37 -11.66 -4.75
N TRP A 308 -7.69 -12.23 -3.59
CA TRP A 308 -6.92 -12.02 -2.36
C TRP A 308 -5.51 -12.65 -2.37
N ARG A 309 -5.17 -13.48 -3.37
CA ARG A 309 -3.81 -13.97 -3.61
C ARG A 309 -3.00 -13.06 -4.54
N ARG A 310 -3.65 -12.10 -5.21
CA ARG A 310 -3.08 -11.20 -6.21
C ARG A 310 -3.19 -9.72 -5.83
N TRP A 311 -4.06 -9.37 -4.87
CA TRP A 311 -4.27 -8.03 -4.34
C TRP A 311 -3.60 -7.87 -2.98
N HIS A 312 -2.79 -6.83 -2.82
CA HIS A 312 -2.13 -6.45 -1.56
C HIS A 312 -1.55 -7.67 -0.81
N ILE A 313 -0.73 -8.45 -1.52
CA ILE A 313 -0.27 -9.79 -1.13
C ILE A 313 0.43 -9.78 0.23
N SER A 314 1.20 -8.73 0.53
CA SER A 314 1.89 -8.62 1.82
C SER A 314 0.90 -8.51 2.99
N LEU A 315 -0.17 -7.72 2.85
CA LEU A 315 -1.22 -7.61 3.87
C LEU A 315 -2.05 -8.90 3.95
N SER A 316 -2.49 -9.43 2.81
CA SER A 316 -3.28 -10.65 2.74
C SER A 316 -2.55 -11.83 3.42
N SER A 317 -1.25 -11.99 3.15
CA SER A 317 -0.43 -12.99 3.84
C SER A 317 -0.25 -12.69 5.32
N TRP A 318 -0.18 -11.42 5.74
CA TRP A 318 -0.10 -11.03 7.15
C TRP A 318 -1.36 -11.40 7.92
N LEU A 319 -2.52 -11.02 7.40
CA LEU A 319 -3.82 -11.39 7.98
C LEU A 319 -3.95 -12.91 8.06
N LYS A 320 -3.52 -13.64 7.03
CA LYS A 320 -3.53 -15.10 7.05
C LYS A 320 -2.62 -15.70 8.13
N ASP A 321 -1.36 -15.27 8.21
CA ASP A 321 -0.31 -15.94 9.00
C ASP A 321 -0.30 -15.52 10.49
N TYR A 322 -0.76 -14.32 10.80
CA TYR A 322 -0.69 -13.74 12.15
C TYR A 322 -2.07 -13.58 12.80
N LEU A 323 -3.15 -13.50 12.01
CA LEU A 323 -4.52 -13.42 12.54
C LEU A 323 -5.31 -14.72 12.30
N TYR A 324 -5.59 -15.08 11.04
CA TYR A 324 -6.44 -16.21 10.70
C TYR A 324 -5.93 -17.56 11.25
N ILE A 325 -4.64 -17.87 11.03
CA ILE A 325 -4.02 -19.09 11.56
C ILE A 325 -3.98 -19.09 13.09
N SER A 326 -3.72 -17.93 13.71
CA SER A 326 -3.71 -17.77 15.17
C SER A 326 -5.09 -18.02 15.79
N LEU A 327 -6.19 -17.68 15.10
CA LEU A 327 -7.57 -17.98 15.50
C LEU A 327 -7.96 -19.47 15.35
N GLY A 328 -7.05 -20.29 14.83
CA GLY A 328 -7.23 -21.74 14.61
C GLY A 328 -7.40 -22.13 13.15
N GLY A 329 -7.43 -21.17 12.22
CA GLY A 329 -7.57 -21.41 10.78
C GLY A 329 -8.75 -22.34 10.46
N ASN A 330 -8.44 -23.45 9.77
CA ASN A 330 -9.40 -24.50 9.40
C ASN A 330 -9.53 -25.65 10.42
N ARG A 331 -8.77 -25.62 11.53
CA ARG A 331 -8.56 -26.82 12.38
C ARG A 331 -9.71 -27.13 13.34
N LYS A 332 -10.58 -26.16 13.62
CA LYS A 332 -11.65 -26.25 14.65
C LYS A 332 -13.05 -26.40 14.04
N GLY A 333 -13.17 -27.10 12.92
CA GLY A 333 -14.45 -27.39 12.25
C GLY A 333 -14.96 -26.28 11.32
N LYS A 334 -16.07 -26.57 10.62
CA LYS A 334 -16.64 -25.71 9.56
C LYS A 334 -17.12 -24.36 10.10
N ILE A 335 -17.90 -24.34 11.20
CA ILE A 335 -18.43 -23.10 11.79
C ILE A 335 -17.29 -22.14 12.18
N ARG A 336 -16.31 -22.65 12.95
CA ARG A 336 -15.17 -21.83 13.37
C ARG A 336 -14.34 -21.33 12.20
N THR A 337 -14.25 -22.11 11.12
CA THR A 337 -13.57 -21.70 9.89
C THR A 337 -14.22 -20.47 9.25
N TYR A 338 -15.55 -20.45 9.14
CA TYR A 338 -16.28 -19.30 8.59
C TYR A 338 -16.22 -18.09 9.52
N MET A 339 -16.35 -18.31 10.84
CA MET A 339 -16.18 -17.22 11.82
C MET A 339 -14.77 -16.61 11.76
N ASN A 340 -13.73 -17.44 11.72
CA ASN A 340 -12.35 -16.99 11.62
C ASN A 340 -12.13 -16.18 10.33
N LEU A 341 -12.76 -16.60 9.23
CA LEU A 341 -12.69 -15.88 7.95
C LEU A 341 -13.39 -14.51 8.05
N MET A 342 -14.61 -14.46 8.59
CA MET A 342 -15.34 -13.20 8.80
C MET A 342 -14.56 -12.24 9.71
N ILE A 343 -14.07 -12.72 10.85
CA ILE A 343 -13.27 -11.91 11.79
C ILE A 343 -12.02 -11.37 11.10
N THR A 344 -11.34 -12.20 10.30
CA THR A 344 -10.12 -11.78 9.58
C THR A 344 -10.44 -10.66 8.58
N MET A 345 -11.54 -10.76 7.83
CA MET A 345 -11.90 -9.76 6.84
C MET A 345 -12.49 -8.49 7.45
N LEU A 346 -13.26 -8.58 8.53
CA LEU A 346 -13.77 -7.42 9.28
C LEU A 346 -12.63 -6.62 9.90
N LEU A 347 -11.69 -7.29 10.56
CA LEU A 347 -10.48 -6.63 11.11
C LEU A 347 -9.56 -6.12 10.00
N GLY A 348 -9.47 -6.82 8.87
CA GLY A 348 -8.79 -6.33 7.67
C GLY A 348 -9.42 -5.06 7.12
N GLY A 349 -10.76 -4.98 7.07
CA GLY A 349 -11.50 -3.78 6.72
C GLY A 349 -11.21 -2.63 7.68
N LEU A 350 -11.36 -2.87 8.98
CA LEU A 350 -11.08 -1.86 10.02
C LEU A 350 -9.63 -1.36 9.99
N TRP A 351 -8.68 -2.22 9.63
CA TRP A 351 -7.27 -1.83 9.44
C TRP A 351 -7.10 -0.79 8.33
N HIS A 352 -7.92 -0.83 7.27
CA HIS A 352 -7.86 0.17 6.20
C HIS A 352 -8.30 1.54 6.70
N GLY A 353 -9.44 1.63 7.41
CA GLY A 353 -9.89 2.91 7.98
C GLY A 353 -10.93 2.74 9.09
N ALA A 354 -11.03 3.76 9.93
CA ALA A 354 -11.88 3.77 11.12
C ALA A 354 -13.30 4.28 10.80
N SER A 355 -14.04 3.55 9.96
CA SER A 355 -15.43 3.87 9.62
C SER A 355 -16.30 2.64 9.39
N ILE A 356 -17.63 2.81 9.45
CA ILE A 356 -18.59 1.72 9.18
C ILE A 356 -18.44 1.19 7.76
N SER A 357 -18.16 2.06 6.78
CA SER A 357 -17.99 1.65 5.38
C SER A 357 -16.86 0.63 5.22
N PHE A 358 -15.76 0.79 5.96
CA PHE A 358 -14.65 -0.17 5.96
C PHE A 358 -14.99 -1.51 6.63
N ILE A 359 -15.81 -1.48 7.69
CA ILE A 359 -16.33 -2.71 8.32
C ILE A 359 -17.22 -3.46 7.33
N LEU A 360 -18.13 -2.75 6.64
CA LEU A 360 -19.01 -3.34 5.64
C LEU A 360 -18.24 -3.85 4.42
N TRP A 361 -17.19 -3.15 4.00
CA TRP A 361 -16.27 -3.62 2.97
C TRP A 361 -15.61 -4.95 3.38
N GLY A 362 -15.12 -5.04 4.61
CA GLY A 362 -14.57 -6.27 5.18
C GLY A 362 -15.63 -7.38 5.25
N ALA A 363 -16.86 -7.05 5.64
CA ALA A 363 -17.97 -7.98 5.68
C ALA A 363 -18.31 -8.54 4.29
N LEU A 364 -18.39 -7.69 3.27
CA LEU A 364 -18.64 -8.09 1.88
C LEU A 364 -17.60 -9.11 1.40
N HIS A 365 -16.31 -8.82 1.59
CA HIS A 365 -15.24 -9.74 1.21
C HIS A 365 -15.25 -11.03 2.03
N GLY A 366 -15.56 -10.94 3.32
CA GLY A 366 -15.73 -12.10 4.21
C GLY A 366 -16.85 -13.01 3.72
N ILE A 367 -18.01 -12.46 3.39
CA ILE A 367 -19.17 -13.19 2.86
C ILE A 367 -18.81 -13.81 1.51
N ALA A 368 -18.18 -13.05 0.61
CA ALA A 368 -17.78 -13.55 -0.71
C ALA A 368 -16.81 -14.74 -0.59
N LEU A 369 -15.79 -14.64 0.27
CA LEU A 369 -14.85 -15.73 0.54
C LEU A 369 -15.52 -16.94 1.21
N ALA A 370 -16.45 -16.71 2.14
CA ALA A 370 -17.24 -17.77 2.77
C ALA A 370 -18.13 -18.49 1.74
N ALA A 371 -18.87 -17.74 0.92
CA ALA A 371 -19.70 -18.28 -0.15
C ALA A 371 -18.85 -19.08 -1.15
N HIS A 372 -17.71 -18.55 -1.59
CA HIS A 372 -16.82 -19.27 -2.50
C HIS A 372 -16.31 -20.58 -1.89
N LYS A 373 -15.90 -20.56 -0.62
CA LYS A 373 -15.46 -21.76 0.11
C LYS A 373 -16.59 -22.79 0.27
N PHE A 374 -17.81 -22.33 0.54
CA PHE A 374 -18.98 -23.19 0.63
C PHE A 374 -19.26 -23.87 -0.71
N ILE A 375 -19.30 -23.10 -1.81
CA ILE A 375 -19.54 -23.61 -3.16
C ILE A 375 -18.47 -24.63 -3.56
N MET A 376 -17.18 -24.34 -3.34
CA MET A 376 -16.10 -25.29 -3.59
C MET A 376 -16.22 -26.58 -2.78
N GLY A 377 -16.78 -26.51 -1.57
CA GLY A 377 -16.99 -27.67 -0.71
C GLY A 377 -18.14 -28.58 -1.14
N HIS A 378 -19.10 -28.08 -1.92
CA HIS A 378 -20.27 -28.84 -2.39
C HIS A 378 -20.19 -29.21 -3.87
N PHE A 379 -19.49 -28.40 -4.67
CA PHE A 379 -19.39 -28.58 -6.11
C PHE A 379 -17.92 -28.72 -6.54
N SER A 380 -17.48 -29.95 -6.83
CA SER A 380 -16.10 -30.28 -7.23
C SER A 380 -15.62 -29.57 -8.51
N SER A 381 -16.57 -29.06 -9.30
CA SER A 381 -16.33 -28.31 -10.54
C SER A 381 -15.91 -26.85 -10.31
N PHE A 382 -16.06 -26.33 -9.09
CA PHE A 382 -15.51 -25.03 -8.68
C PHE A 382 -14.10 -25.21 -8.14
N LYS A 383 -13.23 -24.26 -8.48
CA LYS A 383 -11.79 -24.32 -8.21
C LYS A 383 -11.34 -23.05 -7.51
N ALA A 384 -10.24 -23.13 -6.77
CA ALA A 384 -9.68 -21.96 -6.10
C ALA A 384 -9.08 -20.96 -7.11
N LEU A 385 -8.48 -21.48 -8.18
CA LEU A 385 -7.73 -20.72 -9.17
C LEU A 385 -8.41 -20.79 -10.54
N GLY A 386 -8.48 -19.66 -11.24
CA GLY A 386 -9.08 -19.59 -12.57
C GLY A 386 -8.38 -20.44 -13.62
N CYS A 387 -7.08 -20.71 -13.47
CA CYS A 387 -6.32 -21.58 -14.39
C CYS A 387 -6.77 -23.04 -14.35
N GLU A 388 -7.44 -23.48 -13.27
CA GLU A 388 -7.99 -24.84 -13.13
C GLU A 388 -9.42 -24.95 -13.71
N MET A 389 -10.00 -23.84 -14.13
CA MET A 389 -11.37 -23.76 -14.66
C MET A 389 -11.40 -23.87 -16.18
N LYS A 390 -12.51 -24.36 -16.74
CA LYS A 390 -12.77 -24.29 -18.18
C LYS A 390 -12.74 -22.83 -18.66
N PRO A 391 -12.25 -22.51 -19.87
CA PRO A 391 -12.06 -21.13 -20.32
C PRO A 391 -13.29 -20.22 -20.19
N TRP A 392 -14.47 -20.68 -20.61
CA TRP A 392 -15.71 -19.89 -20.50
C TRP A 392 -16.12 -19.63 -19.04
N ARG A 393 -15.90 -20.61 -18.13
CA ARG A 393 -16.16 -20.45 -16.69
C ARG A 393 -15.19 -19.48 -16.06
N ARG A 394 -13.93 -19.49 -16.52
CA ARG A 394 -12.91 -18.54 -16.09
C ARG A 394 -13.33 -17.12 -16.47
N VAL A 395 -13.75 -16.88 -17.71
CA VAL A 395 -14.21 -15.56 -18.16
C VAL A 395 -15.40 -15.08 -17.33
N LEU A 396 -16.41 -15.93 -17.15
CA LEU A 396 -17.57 -15.59 -16.31
C LEU A 396 -17.16 -15.31 -14.85
N GLY A 397 -16.26 -16.14 -14.29
CA GLY A 397 -15.73 -15.94 -12.95
C GLY A 397 -14.96 -14.63 -12.79
N VAL A 398 -14.19 -14.24 -13.82
CA VAL A 398 -13.49 -12.94 -13.85
C VAL A 398 -14.50 -11.80 -13.84
N LEU A 399 -15.54 -11.86 -14.69
CA LEU A 399 -16.58 -10.83 -14.72
C LEU A 399 -17.29 -10.71 -13.36
N ILE A 400 -17.72 -11.83 -12.77
CA ILE A 400 -18.41 -11.82 -11.47
C ILE A 400 -17.49 -11.27 -10.38
N THR A 401 -16.26 -11.79 -10.28
CA THR A 401 -15.29 -11.37 -9.25
C THR A 401 -14.95 -9.89 -9.39
N PHE A 402 -14.73 -9.41 -10.62
CA PHE A 402 -14.46 -8.00 -10.88
C PHE A 402 -15.60 -7.10 -10.39
N HIS A 403 -16.86 -7.43 -10.71
CA HIS A 403 -18.00 -6.64 -10.25
C HIS A 403 -18.16 -6.68 -8.72
N VAL A 404 -18.04 -7.85 -8.09
CA VAL A 404 -18.09 -7.95 -6.61
C VAL A 404 -17.04 -7.04 -5.97
N VAL A 405 -15.82 -7.03 -6.52
CA VAL A 405 -14.73 -6.18 -6.04
C VAL A 405 -15.04 -4.69 -6.30
N CYS A 406 -15.54 -4.33 -7.48
CA CYS A 406 -15.94 -2.96 -7.82
C CYS A 406 -17.05 -2.41 -6.92
N PHE A 407 -18.08 -3.19 -6.62
CA PHE A 407 -19.12 -2.79 -5.67
C PHE A 407 -18.55 -2.65 -4.25
N GLY A 408 -17.58 -3.49 -3.88
CA GLY A 408 -16.78 -3.26 -2.67
C GLY A 408 -16.10 -1.91 -2.69
N TRP A 409 -15.50 -1.50 -3.80
CA TRP A 409 -14.82 -0.21 -3.89
C TRP A 409 -15.70 1.02 -3.65
N ILE A 410 -17.02 0.93 -3.85
CA ILE A 410 -17.97 1.98 -3.46
C ILE A 410 -17.87 2.25 -1.94
N LEU A 411 -17.90 1.18 -1.14
CA LEU A 411 -17.77 1.25 0.33
C LEU A 411 -16.39 1.76 0.76
N PHE A 412 -15.36 1.51 -0.05
CA PHE A 412 -13.99 1.92 0.27
C PHE A 412 -13.73 3.41 -0.02
N ARG A 413 -14.36 3.98 -1.04
CA ARG A 413 -14.11 5.38 -1.50
C ARG A 413 -15.11 6.40 -1.00
N ALA A 414 -16.37 6.01 -0.81
CA ALA A 414 -17.42 6.95 -0.43
C ALA A 414 -17.14 7.57 0.95
N THR A 415 -17.35 8.88 1.05
CA THR A 415 -17.08 9.66 2.26
C THR A 415 -18.12 9.43 3.37
N SER A 416 -19.28 8.86 3.03
CA SER A 416 -20.35 8.54 3.99
C SER A 416 -21.23 7.39 3.50
N MET A 417 -21.96 6.77 4.43
CA MET A 417 -22.98 5.77 4.09
C MET A 417 -24.13 6.36 3.25
N LYS A 418 -24.39 7.66 3.37
CA LYS A 418 -25.35 8.37 2.52
C LYS A 418 -24.90 8.37 1.06
N ALA A 419 -23.64 8.74 0.80
CA ALA A 419 -23.06 8.73 -0.55
C ALA A 419 -23.04 7.32 -1.17
N VAL A 420 -22.75 6.28 -0.36
CA VAL A 420 -22.88 4.87 -0.80
C VAL A 420 -24.30 4.58 -1.29
N GLY A 421 -25.32 4.96 -0.49
CA GLY A 421 -26.73 4.75 -0.84
C GLY A 421 -27.15 5.52 -2.09
N GLU A 422 -26.72 6.78 -2.22
CA GLU A 422 -27.00 7.62 -3.39
C GLU A 422 -26.40 7.02 -4.67
N MET A 423 -25.13 6.60 -4.64
CA MET A 423 -24.46 6.00 -5.79
C MET A 423 -25.11 4.67 -6.19
N LEU A 424 -25.41 3.79 -5.23
CA LEU A 424 -26.13 2.53 -5.51
C LEU A 424 -27.53 2.80 -6.07
N ARG A 425 -28.25 3.78 -5.53
CA ARG A 425 -29.56 4.18 -6.04
C ARG A 425 -29.48 4.63 -7.50
N GLN A 426 -28.51 5.48 -7.86
CA GLN A 426 -28.34 5.89 -9.26
C GLN A 426 -28.07 4.69 -10.17
N ILE A 427 -27.13 3.81 -9.79
CA ILE A 427 -26.75 2.62 -10.57
C ILE A 427 -27.95 1.70 -10.83
N PHE A 428 -28.81 1.46 -9.84
CA PHE A 428 -29.90 0.49 -9.96
C PHE A 428 -31.26 1.06 -10.36
N THR A 429 -31.51 2.36 -10.15
CA THR A 429 -32.86 2.95 -10.34
C THR A 429 -32.93 4.08 -11.37
N ASN A 430 -31.81 4.74 -11.67
CA ASN A 430 -31.76 5.89 -12.59
C ASN A 430 -30.74 5.66 -13.71
N PHE A 431 -30.86 4.51 -14.39
CA PHE A 431 -29.88 4.06 -15.36
C PHE A 431 -30.25 4.53 -16.78
N HIS A 432 -29.47 5.46 -17.33
CA HIS A 432 -29.66 6.07 -18.65
C HIS A 432 -28.55 5.67 -19.62
N PRO A 433 -28.58 4.48 -20.26
CA PRO A 433 -27.51 4.03 -21.15
C PRO A 433 -27.32 4.92 -22.38
N GLU A 434 -28.35 5.65 -22.80
CA GLU A 434 -28.33 6.56 -23.93
C GLU A 434 -27.29 7.69 -23.80
N VAL A 435 -26.94 8.12 -22.58
CA VAL A 435 -25.94 9.17 -22.36
C VAL A 435 -24.49 8.66 -22.47
N PHE A 436 -24.29 7.33 -22.58
CA PHE A 436 -22.97 6.70 -22.55
C PHE A 436 -21.98 7.32 -23.55
N MET A 437 -22.37 7.42 -24.82
CA MET A 437 -21.47 7.92 -25.87
C MET A 437 -21.12 9.39 -25.67
N GLN A 438 -22.11 10.21 -25.30
CA GLN A 438 -21.89 11.63 -25.00
C GLN A 438 -20.93 11.79 -23.82
N PHE A 439 -21.12 10.99 -22.76
CA PHE A 439 -20.26 11.03 -21.57
C PHE A 439 -18.83 10.60 -21.86
N VAL A 440 -18.64 9.51 -22.62
CA VAL A 440 -17.32 9.04 -23.03
C VAL A 440 -16.59 10.08 -23.87
N LEU A 441 -17.28 10.74 -24.79
CA LEU A 441 -16.71 11.82 -25.61
C LEU A 441 -16.39 13.07 -24.77
N GLY A 442 -17.25 13.42 -23.80
CA GLY A 442 -17.02 14.52 -22.86
C GLY A 442 -15.78 14.33 -22.00
N TYR A 443 -15.46 13.08 -21.65
CA TYR A 443 -14.29 12.68 -20.86
C TYR A 443 -13.24 11.91 -21.68
N LYS A 444 -13.08 12.23 -22.97
CA LYS A 444 -12.25 11.44 -23.91
C LYS A 444 -10.84 11.11 -23.39
N GLY A 445 -10.16 12.06 -22.74
CA GLY A 445 -8.81 11.85 -22.19
C GLY A 445 -8.79 10.84 -21.04
N VAL A 446 -9.78 10.92 -20.16
CA VAL A 446 -9.95 9.98 -19.04
C VAL A 446 -10.25 8.59 -19.58
N PHE A 447 -11.21 8.45 -20.49
CA PHE A 447 -11.57 7.15 -21.04
C PHE A 447 -10.45 6.53 -21.88
N ALA A 448 -9.67 7.33 -22.61
CA ALA A 448 -8.47 6.84 -23.29
C ALA A 448 -7.45 6.26 -22.30
N LEU A 449 -7.18 6.96 -21.19
CA LEU A 449 -6.30 6.46 -20.13
C LEU A 449 -6.88 5.24 -19.41
N MET A 450 -8.20 5.18 -19.20
CA MET A 450 -8.86 4.00 -18.64
C MET A 450 -8.68 2.78 -19.55
N VAL A 451 -8.90 2.94 -20.86
CA VAL A 451 -8.68 1.87 -21.84
C VAL A 451 -7.22 1.44 -21.83
N ILE A 452 -6.26 2.38 -21.88
CA ILE A 452 -4.83 2.06 -21.80
C ILE A 452 -4.51 1.29 -20.51
N GLY A 453 -4.98 1.76 -19.36
CA GLY A 453 -4.73 1.13 -18.07
C GLY A 453 -5.31 -0.28 -17.97
N TYR A 454 -6.54 -0.50 -18.44
CA TYR A 454 -7.13 -1.84 -18.48
C TYR A 454 -6.42 -2.75 -19.49
N VAL A 455 -6.08 -2.26 -20.69
CA VAL A 455 -5.31 -3.05 -21.67
C VAL A 455 -3.96 -3.49 -21.09
N LEU A 456 -3.24 -2.58 -20.43
CA LEU A 456 -1.98 -2.90 -19.75
C LEU A 456 -2.20 -3.89 -18.59
N HIS A 457 -3.27 -3.74 -17.82
CA HIS A 457 -3.59 -4.65 -16.72
C HIS A 457 -3.89 -6.08 -17.19
N PHE A 458 -4.61 -6.22 -18.30
CA PHE A 458 -4.98 -7.51 -18.90
C PHE A 458 -3.92 -8.05 -19.86
N MET A 459 -2.80 -7.33 -20.03
CA MET A 459 -1.69 -7.76 -20.88
C MET A 459 -1.07 -9.07 -20.34
N PRO A 460 -0.70 -10.02 -21.22
CA PRO A 460 -0.01 -11.24 -20.79
C PRO A 460 1.35 -10.92 -20.15
N LYS A 461 1.69 -11.65 -19.09
CA LYS A 461 2.97 -11.49 -18.36
C LYS A 461 4.21 -11.57 -19.26
N ARG A 462 4.16 -12.40 -20.31
CA ARG A 462 5.25 -12.51 -21.31
C ARG A 462 5.58 -11.18 -22.00
N SER A 463 4.56 -10.34 -22.25
CA SER A 463 4.76 -9.03 -22.88
C SER A 463 5.39 -8.05 -21.92
N GLU A 464 4.99 -8.09 -20.64
CA GLU A 464 5.64 -7.30 -19.58
C GLU A 464 7.10 -7.72 -19.41
N ASP A 465 7.38 -9.02 -19.36
CA ASP A 465 8.73 -9.58 -19.27
C ASP A 465 9.59 -9.18 -20.48
N ALA A 466 8.99 -9.12 -21.68
CA ALA A 466 9.67 -8.66 -22.88
C ALA A 466 10.06 -7.17 -22.79
N LEU A 467 9.12 -6.30 -22.36
CA LEU A 467 9.39 -4.87 -22.16
C LEU A 467 10.46 -4.64 -21.08
N ARG A 468 10.39 -5.38 -19.97
CA ARG A 468 11.42 -5.38 -18.93
C ARG A 468 12.77 -5.84 -19.50
N GLY A 469 12.76 -6.86 -20.36
CA GLY A 469 13.92 -7.39 -21.06
C GLY A 469 14.63 -6.34 -21.92
N VAL A 470 13.88 -5.45 -22.59
CA VAL A 470 14.45 -4.35 -23.38
C VAL A 470 15.25 -3.40 -22.49
N VAL A 471 14.68 -2.99 -21.34
CA VAL A 471 15.36 -2.07 -20.41
C VAL A 471 16.58 -2.72 -19.77
N THR A 472 16.45 -3.97 -19.29
CA THR A 472 17.54 -4.68 -18.59
C THR A 472 18.73 -4.98 -19.49
N ARG A 473 18.50 -5.21 -20.79
CA ARG A 473 19.56 -5.47 -21.78
C ARG A 473 20.15 -4.19 -22.38
N SER A 474 19.48 -3.04 -22.24
CA SER A 474 19.97 -1.76 -22.78
C SER A 474 21.28 -1.29 -22.10
N PRO A 475 22.20 -0.59 -22.80
CA PRO A 475 23.41 -0.01 -22.21
C PRO A 475 23.10 0.93 -21.04
N LEU A 476 24.04 1.07 -20.10
CA LEU A 476 23.87 1.95 -18.93
C LEU A 476 23.53 3.39 -19.32
N LEU A 477 24.08 3.91 -20.43
CA LEU A 477 23.74 5.25 -20.94
C LEU A 477 22.26 5.36 -21.35
N ILE A 478 21.69 4.31 -21.95
CA ILE A 478 20.27 4.28 -22.30
C ILE A 478 19.43 4.19 -21.03
N GLN A 479 19.81 3.36 -20.06
CA GLN A 479 19.13 3.30 -18.76
C GLN A 479 19.15 4.66 -18.05
N ALA A 480 20.28 5.36 -18.07
CA ALA A 480 20.40 6.71 -17.50
C ALA A 480 19.52 7.72 -18.25
N ALA A 481 19.47 7.66 -19.58
CA ALA A 481 18.58 8.52 -20.38
C ALA A 481 17.10 8.25 -20.09
N ILE A 482 16.70 6.99 -19.97
CA ILE A 482 15.33 6.60 -19.59
C ILE A 482 14.98 7.15 -18.21
N LEU A 483 15.89 7.03 -17.23
CA LEU A 483 15.69 7.61 -15.90
C LEU A 483 15.52 9.14 -15.97
N ALA A 484 16.36 9.83 -16.75
CA ALA A 484 16.26 11.28 -16.93
C ALA A 484 14.93 11.70 -17.57
N ILE A 485 14.47 10.98 -18.60
CA ILE A 485 13.17 11.22 -19.25
C ILE A 485 12.04 11.00 -18.25
N ALA A 486 12.11 9.98 -17.41
CA ALA A 486 11.09 9.72 -16.41
C ALA A 486 11.01 10.81 -15.35
N ILE A 487 12.16 11.26 -14.84
CA ILE A 487 12.24 12.40 -13.93
C ILE A 487 11.65 13.64 -14.61
N PHE A 488 11.98 13.88 -15.88
CA PHE A 488 11.43 14.99 -16.65
C PHE A 488 9.91 14.90 -16.77
N ILE A 489 9.35 13.74 -17.15
CA ILE A 489 7.90 13.52 -17.23
C ILE A 489 7.25 13.78 -15.87
N VAL A 490 7.79 13.25 -14.77
CA VAL A 490 7.24 13.48 -13.42
C VAL A 490 7.25 14.96 -13.05
N VAL A 491 8.30 15.69 -13.42
CA VAL A 491 8.39 17.14 -13.18
C VAL A 491 7.36 17.90 -14.02
N GLN A 492 7.11 17.50 -15.28
CA GLN A 492 6.15 18.15 -16.17
C GLN A 492 4.68 17.80 -15.85
N PHE A 493 4.41 16.55 -15.47
CA PHE A 493 3.07 16.05 -15.12
C PHE A 493 2.66 16.38 -13.68
N LYS A 494 3.47 17.15 -12.94
CA LYS A 494 3.05 17.70 -11.65
C LYS A 494 1.94 18.72 -11.91
N SER A 495 0.70 18.24 -11.90
CA SER A 495 -0.51 19.04 -11.79
C SER A 495 -0.38 20.03 -10.63
N ALA A 496 -1.15 21.12 -10.65
CA ALA A 496 -1.10 22.20 -9.66
C ALA A 496 -1.23 21.74 -8.18
N GLY A 497 -1.62 20.48 -7.93
CA GLY A 497 -1.44 19.78 -6.66
C GLY A 497 -0.87 18.36 -6.84
N VAL A 498 -0.06 17.91 -5.88
CA VAL A 498 0.36 16.51 -5.73
C VAL A 498 -0.78 15.75 -5.06
N GLN A 499 -1.33 14.74 -5.74
CA GLN A 499 -2.31 13.86 -5.10
C GLN A 499 -1.59 12.96 -4.08
N PRO A 500 -1.97 13.01 -2.78
CA PRO A 500 -1.37 12.15 -1.79
C PRO A 500 -1.63 10.68 -2.15
N PHE A 501 -0.79 9.80 -1.61
CA PHE A 501 -1.04 8.37 -1.71
C PHE A 501 -2.38 8.03 -1.05
N ILE A 502 -3.20 7.17 -1.66
CA ILE A 502 -4.60 7.00 -1.25
C ILE A 502 -4.76 6.59 0.23
N TYR A 503 -3.82 5.82 0.79
CA TYR A 503 -3.88 5.42 2.21
C TYR A 503 -3.57 6.53 3.19
N PHE A 504 -3.05 7.68 2.75
CA PHE A 504 -2.87 8.81 3.66
C PHE A 504 -4.19 9.48 4.01
N GLN A 505 -5.27 9.14 3.30
CA GLN A 505 -6.61 9.66 3.53
C GLN A 505 -7.39 8.85 4.59
N PHE A 506 -6.88 7.71 5.07
CA PHE A 506 -7.63 6.74 5.90
C PHE A 506 -7.00 6.36 7.25
#